data_AF-A0A9P1FIH4-F1
#
_entry.id   AF-A0A9P1FIH4-F1
#
_cell.length_a   1.000
_cell.length_b   1.000
_cell.length_c   1.000
_cell.angle_alpha   90.00
_cell.angle_beta   90.00
_cell.angle_gamma   90.00
#
_symmetry.space_group_name_H-M   'P 1'
#
loop_
_entity.id
_entity.type
_entity.pdbx_description
1 polymer ?
#
loop_
_entity_poly.entity_id
_entity_poly.type
_entity_poly.pdbx_seq_one_letter_code
_entity_poly.pdbx_strand_id
1 'polypeptide(L)'
;MAKYLLNSKYSHKLLGCDIKDDASWKAEVLGFWEKFRAVDGGHAVFLDHADPEELCRCLPCLMHGDEGVGHRRKPVLQLLWGPLLRVGLGATDRLFLVTTCPHKYYSGYNEGTAAGNQVIDRLVAECARSACKSYYQGIPTRFGTFRLVFLGLAGDHPFQTKVCGSLRSHLRTEICPWCHANTSNIPFEDFARSAAWRRTVFQSVPWKSSSPFAILPGGSHPSFIKWDLMHMVPHGCARNFCASVVCMLCGPLGLISPMPGPGLRKDRCLEAATRLMDSWLIGVGKSMRDLKELTPENLQWKLNRDFPDSSCKASDCILLAQWLLDLIGTMPWQMTEPLQMAYEGLQGLDNFQRLCYTGDRL
;
A
#
# COMPACT_ATOMS: atom_id res chain seq x y z
N MET A 1 8.36 16.52 -19.43
CA MET A 1 7.94 17.16 -18.16
C MET A 1 9.14 17.64 -17.33
N ALA A 2 9.98 16.76 -16.78
CA ALA A 2 11.08 17.16 -15.88
C ALA A 2 12.01 18.25 -16.42
N LYS A 3 12.44 18.16 -17.68
CA LYS A 3 13.23 19.22 -18.35
C LYS A 3 12.55 20.59 -18.29
N TYR A 4 11.24 20.65 -18.48
CA TYR A 4 10.48 21.91 -18.40
C TYR A 4 10.44 22.45 -16.97
N LEU A 5 10.18 21.60 -15.98
CA LEU A 5 10.14 21.99 -14.56
C LEU A 5 11.48 22.58 -14.12
N LEU A 6 12.60 21.90 -14.41
CA LEU A 6 13.94 22.36 -14.04
C LEU A 6 14.38 23.64 -14.76
N ASN A 7 13.83 23.96 -15.93
CA ASN A 7 14.15 25.19 -16.66
C ASN A 7 13.14 26.34 -16.41
N SER A 8 12.16 26.15 -15.51
CA SER A 8 11.10 27.11 -15.25
C SER A 8 10.99 27.50 -13.77
N LYS A 9 10.07 28.41 -13.46
CA LYS A 9 9.69 28.77 -12.08
C LYS A 9 9.08 27.61 -11.28
N TYR A 10 8.82 26.47 -11.92
CA TYR A 10 8.23 25.27 -11.31
C TYR A 10 9.25 24.24 -10.84
N SER A 11 10.54 24.60 -10.80
CA SER A 11 11.62 23.72 -10.31
C SER A 11 11.42 23.26 -8.87
N HIS A 12 10.77 24.08 -8.03
CA HIS A 12 10.36 23.73 -6.68
C HIS A 12 9.50 22.47 -6.61
N LYS A 13 8.78 22.10 -7.68
CA LYS A 13 8.01 20.86 -7.73
C LYS A 13 8.86 19.59 -7.79
N LEU A 14 10.16 19.72 -8.09
CA LEU A 14 11.12 18.61 -8.07
C LEU A 14 12.15 18.75 -6.94
N LEU A 15 12.54 19.99 -6.63
CA LEU A 15 13.65 20.28 -5.72
C LEU A 15 13.22 20.74 -4.32
N GLY A 16 11.94 21.01 -4.09
CA GLY A 16 11.44 21.61 -2.85
C GLY A 16 11.65 23.13 -2.75
N CYS A 17 12.60 23.69 -3.52
CA CYS A 17 12.88 25.12 -3.61
C CYS A 17 13.17 25.56 -5.06
N ASP A 18 13.36 26.86 -5.29
CA ASP A 18 13.75 27.37 -6.61
C ASP A 18 15.16 26.85 -6.97
N ILE A 19 15.35 26.42 -8.22
CA ILE A 19 16.64 25.93 -8.73
C ILE A 19 17.79 26.95 -8.64
N LYS A 20 17.48 28.25 -8.56
CA LYS A 20 18.48 29.31 -8.34
C LYS A 20 19.06 29.30 -6.93
N ASP A 21 18.36 28.70 -5.97
CA ASP A 21 18.86 28.49 -4.61
C ASP A 21 19.64 27.17 -4.54
N ASP A 22 20.84 27.17 -5.13
CA ASP A 22 21.62 25.96 -5.34
C ASP A 22 22.16 25.34 -4.06
N ALA A 23 22.52 26.18 -3.08
CA ALA A 23 22.89 25.70 -1.75
C ALA A 23 21.78 24.86 -1.12
N SER A 24 20.53 25.35 -1.14
CA SER A 24 19.40 24.65 -0.51
C SER A 24 19.06 23.31 -1.17
N TRP A 25 18.88 23.28 -2.50
CA TRP A 25 18.49 22.00 -3.13
C TRP A 25 19.63 20.98 -3.13
N LYS A 26 20.90 21.40 -3.22
CA LYS A 26 22.03 20.48 -3.10
C LYS A 26 22.06 19.83 -1.73
N ALA A 27 21.90 20.63 -0.67
CA ALA A 27 21.88 20.14 0.70
C ALA A 27 20.71 19.15 0.93
N GLU A 28 19.52 19.45 0.42
CA GLU A 28 18.34 18.57 0.55
C GLU A 28 18.55 17.23 -0.18
N VAL A 29 19.06 17.25 -1.41
CA VAL A 29 19.33 16.02 -2.18
C VAL A 29 20.43 15.18 -1.53
N LEU A 30 21.54 15.80 -1.13
CA LEU A 30 22.63 15.09 -0.46
C LEU A 30 22.19 14.53 0.90
N GLY A 31 21.43 15.29 1.69
CA GLY A 31 20.86 14.83 2.95
C GLY A 31 19.86 13.70 2.79
N PHE A 32 19.13 13.64 1.68
CA PHE A 32 18.35 12.44 1.32
C PHE A 32 19.27 11.24 1.09
N TRP A 33 20.30 11.38 0.26
CA TRP A 33 21.19 10.27 -0.12
C TRP A 33 22.01 9.75 1.06
N GLU A 34 22.40 10.61 1.99
CA GLU A 34 23.04 10.22 3.25
C GLU A 34 22.14 9.27 4.05
N LYS A 35 20.86 9.64 4.24
CA LYS A 35 19.88 8.80 4.94
C LYS A 35 19.57 7.52 4.17
N PHE A 36 19.44 7.61 2.85
CA PHE A 36 19.15 6.47 2.00
C PHE A 36 20.28 5.44 2.00
N ARG A 37 21.54 5.87 2.14
CA ARG A 37 22.69 4.97 2.26
C ARG A 37 22.59 4.03 3.48
N ALA A 38 21.92 4.46 4.55
CA ALA A 38 21.65 3.59 5.71
C ALA A 38 20.57 2.53 5.42
N VAL A 39 19.73 2.73 4.40
CA VAL A 39 18.66 1.81 3.99
C VAL A 39 19.14 0.86 2.90
N ASP A 40 19.83 1.36 1.88
CA ASP A 40 20.33 0.59 0.74
C ASP A 40 21.67 1.15 0.24
N GLY A 41 22.73 0.97 1.04
CA GLY A 41 24.07 1.46 0.73
C GLY A 41 24.73 0.82 -0.49
N GLY A 42 24.18 -0.30 -0.98
CA GLY A 42 24.63 -1.00 -2.19
C GLY A 42 23.97 -0.51 -3.48
N HIS A 43 23.08 0.49 -3.41
CA HIS A 43 22.37 1.00 -4.58
C HIS A 43 23.34 1.60 -5.63
N ALA A 44 23.10 1.30 -6.92
CA ALA A 44 24.02 1.65 -8.01
C ALA A 44 24.31 3.15 -8.13
N VAL A 45 23.40 4.02 -7.67
CA VAL A 45 23.61 5.49 -7.65
C VAL A 45 24.90 5.91 -6.93
N PHE A 46 25.31 5.17 -5.89
CA PHE A 46 26.52 5.50 -5.13
C PHE A 46 27.82 5.09 -5.85
N LEU A 47 27.72 4.17 -6.81
CA LEU A 47 28.81 3.76 -7.68
C LEU A 47 28.84 4.63 -8.95
N ASP A 48 27.70 4.76 -9.61
CA ASP A 48 27.54 5.48 -10.88
C ASP A 48 27.78 7.00 -10.72
N HIS A 49 27.46 7.55 -9.53
CA HIS A 49 27.55 8.98 -9.20
C HIS A 49 28.23 9.17 -7.83
N ALA A 50 29.45 8.64 -7.69
CA ALA A 50 30.22 8.73 -6.45
C ALA A 50 30.66 10.16 -6.09
N ASP A 51 30.82 11.04 -7.08
CA ASP A 51 31.14 12.45 -6.88
C ASP A 51 29.95 13.19 -6.24
N PRO A 52 30.10 13.84 -5.08
CA PRO A 52 29.05 14.65 -4.46
C PRO A 52 28.45 15.72 -5.40
N GLU A 53 29.25 16.29 -6.31
CA GLU A 53 28.75 17.24 -7.30
C GLU A 53 27.84 16.58 -8.35
N GLU A 54 28.00 15.29 -8.63
CA GLU A 54 27.04 14.55 -9.46
C GLU A 54 25.85 14.05 -8.65
N LEU A 55 26.10 13.54 -7.44
CA LEU A 55 25.08 12.94 -6.57
C LEU A 55 24.02 13.97 -6.16
N CYS A 56 24.41 15.22 -5.92
CA CYS A 56 23.44 16.29 -5.63
C CYS A 56 22.48 16.58 -6.78
N ARG A 57 22.77 16.13 -8.01
CA ARG A 57 21.90 16.26 -9.19
C ARG A 57 21.12 14.97 -9.50
N CYS A 58 21.25 13.95 -8.67
CA CYS A 58 20.49 12.70 -8.74
C CYS A 58 19.23 12.83 -7.89
N LEU A 59 18.10 13.12 -8.52
CA LEU A 59 16.84 13.38 -7.83
C LEU A 59 16.15 12.07 -7.46
N PRO A 60 15.94 11.79 -6.15
CA PRO A 60 15.24 10.58 -5.73
C PRO A 60 13.76 10.68 -6.08
N CYS A 61 13.25 9.67 -6.78
CA CYS A 61 11.91 9.64 -7.33
C CYS A 61 11.22 8.31 -7.01
N LEU A 62 9.89 8.33 -7.07
CA LEU A 62 9.05 7.15 -6.94
C LEU A 62 8.09 7.06 -8.12
N MET A 63 7.89 5.85 -8.64
CA MET A 63 6.75 5.58 -9.51
C MET A 63 5.53 5.30 -8.64
N HIS A 64 4.37 5.75 -9.08
CA HIS A 64 3.12 5.51 -8.40
C HIS A 64 2.09 5.04 -9.42
N GLY A 65 1.24 4.09 -9.05
CA GLY A 65 0.04 3.82 -9.81
C GLY A 65 -1.13 3.44 -8.93
N ASP A 66 -2.30 3.47 -9.53
CA ASP A 66 -3.56 3.14 -8.88
C ASP A 66 -4.55 2.64 -9.95
N GLU A 67 -5.44 1.75 -9.54
CA GLU A 67 -6.61 1.35 -10.32
C GLU A 67 -7.90 1.81 -9.64
N GLY A 68 -8.05 3.13 -9.57
CA GLY A 68 -9.23 3.78 -9.01
C GLY A 68 -10.46 3.70 -9.91
N VAL A 69 -11.51 4.44 -9.52
CA VAL A 69 -12.79 4.43 -10.21
C VAL A 69 -13.15 5.83 -10.72
N GLY A 70 -13.41 5.95 -12.03
CA GLY A 70 -13.80 7.22 -12.66
C GLY A 70 -15.26 7.61 -12.39
N HIS A 71 -15.69 8.76 -12.94
CA HIS A 71 -17.01 9.40 -12.73
C HIS A 71 -18.24 8.50 -13.03
N ARG A 72 -18.05 7.40 -13.77
CA ARG A 72 -19.09 6.40 -14.07
C ARG A 72 -18.92 5.07 -13.32
N ARG A 73 -18.20 5.07 -12.20
CA ARG A 73 -17.81 3.86 -11.47
C ARG A 73 -17.14 2.80 -12.36
N LYS A 74 -16.42 3.24 -13.40
CA LYS A 74 -15.61 2.38 -14.26
C LYS A 74 -14.15 2.45 -13.83
N PRO A 75 -13.44 1.31 -13.75
CA PRO A 75 -12.04 1.33 -13.36
C PRO A 75 -11.20 2.17 -14.32
N VAL A 76 -10.16 2.80 -13.79
CA VAL A 76 -9.20 3.59 -14.54
C VAL A 76 -7.83 3.35 -13.95
N LEU A 77 -6.92 2.86 -14.79
CA LEU A 77 -5.51 2.74 -14.44
C LEU A 77 -4.86 4.12 -14.55
N GLN A 78 -4.09 4.50 -13.53
CA GLN A 78 -3.26 5.69 -13.55
C GLN A 78 -1.81 5.33 -13.27
N LEU A 79 -0.90 5.94 -14.03
CA LEU A 79 0.54 5.87 -13.78
C LEU A 79 1.06 7.30 -13.59
N LEU A 80 1.75 7.52 -12.47
CA LEU A 80 2.30 8.79 -12.06
C LEU A 80 3.74 8.60 -11.57
N TRP A 81 4.44 9.71 -11.37
CA TRP A 81 5.71 9.72 -10.66
C TRP A 81 5.88 11.02 -9.89
N GLY A 82 6.80 11.05 -8.93
CA GLY A 82 7.14 12.28 -8.21
C GLY A 82 8.46 12.18 -7.46
N PRO A 83 9.02 13.31 -7.00
CA PRO A 83 10.20 13.31 -6.14
C PRO A 83 9.85 12.78 -4.75
N LEU A 84 10.84 12.18 -4.10
CA LEU A 84 10.79 11.79 -2.68
C LEU A 84 11.25 12.92 -1.74
N LEU A 85 11.69 14.05 -2.29
CA LEU A 85 12.00 15.26 -1.54
C LEU A 85 10.71 15.90 -1.01
N ARG A 86 10.83 16.71 0.04
CA ARG A 86 9.69 17.41 0.65
C ARG A 86 9.18 18.51 -0.29
N VAL A 87 8.23 18.15 -1.15
CA VAL A 87 7.54 19.05 -2.08
C VAL A 87 6.06 19.14 -1.73
N GLY A 88 5.65 20.30 -1.19
CA GLY A 88 4.26 20.55 -0.82
C GLY A 88 3.69 19.54 0.19
N LEU A 89 2.40 19.66 0.46
CA LEU A 89 1.67 18.71 1.33
C LEU A 89 0.75 17.79 0.52
N GLY A 90 0.31 18.23 -0.67
CA GLY A 90 -0.66 17.51 -1.49
C GLY A 90 -0.02 16.63 -2.57
N ALA A 91 -0.77 15.62 -3.01
CA ALA A 91 -0.39 14.80 -4.16
C ALA A 91 -0.23 15.64 -5.45
N THR A 92 -1.05 16.66 -5.65
CA THR A 92 -1.01 17.56 -6.81
C THR A 92 0.23 18.44 -6.88
N ASP A 93 0.93 18.61 -5.77
CA ASP A 93 2.15 19.41 -5.70
C ASP A 93 3.37 18.62 -6.22
N ARG A 94 3.34 17.29 -6.06
CA ARG A 94 4.50 16.41 -6.25
C ARG A 94 4.31 15.29 -7.28
N LEU A 95 3.08 14.83 -7.54
CA LEU A 95 2.82 13.75 -8.49
C LEU A 95 2.50 14.29 -9.87
N PHE A 96 3.21 13.76 -10.87
CA PHE A 96 3.04 14.07 -12.28
C PHE A 96 2.46 12.87 -13.00
N LEU A 97 1.32 13.07 -13.64
CA LEU A 97 0.66 12.05 -14.44
C LEU A 97 1.52 11.67 -15.65
N VAL A 98 1.78 10.39 -15.83
CA VAL A 98 2.38 9.81 -17.04
C VAL A 98 1.29 9.43 -18.01
N THR A 99 0.33 8.62 -17.55
CA THR A 99 -0.78 8.15 -18.39
C THR A 99 -1.99 7.74 -17.56
N THR A 100 -3.14 7.78 -18.23
CA THR A 100 -4.42 7.28 -17.73
C THR A 100 -4.96 6.30 -18.77
N CYS A 101 -5.28 5.07 -18.37
CA CYS A 101 -5.85 4.05 -19.24
C CYS A 101 -7.22 3.61 -18.71
N PRO A 102 -8.33 3.97 -19.38
CA PRO A 102 -9.66 3.48 -19.00
C PRO A 102 -9.80 1.96 -19.13
N HIS A 103 -10.54 1.32 -18.20
CA HIS A 103 -10.71 -0.14 -18.14
C HIS A 103 -11.01 -0.82 -19.48
N LYS A 104 -11.93 -0.24 -20.27
CA LYS A 104 -12.37 -0.78 -21.56
C LYS A 104 -11.24 -1.00 -22.58
N TYR A 105 -10.09 -0.34 -22.40
CA TYR A 105 -8.96 -0.43 -23.33
C TYR A 105 -7.97 -1.54 -22.96
N TYR A 106 -7.98 -2.04 -21.72
CA TYR A 106 -7.07 -3.11 -21.30
C TYR A 106 -7.79 -4.35 -20.78
N SER A 107 -9.06 -4.27 -20.39
CA SER A 107 -9.80 -5.38 -19.75
C SER A 107 -9.87 -6.65 -20.60
N GLY A 108 -9.95 -6.50 -21.93
CA GLY A 108 -10.02 -7.61 -22.87
C GLY A 108 -8.69 -8.34 -23.13
N TYR A 109 -7.58 -7.85 -22.58
CA TYR A 109 -6.23 -8.39 -22.79
C TYR A 109 -5.65 -9.05 -21.53
N ASN A 110 -6.46 -9.29 -20.49
CA ASN A 110 -6.01 -9.91 -19.26
C ASN A 110 -5.91 -11.43 -19.43
N GLU A 111 -4.69 -11.96 -19.45
CA GLU A 111 -4.41 -13.40 -19.56
C GLU A 111 -4.05 -14.03 -18.20
N GLY A 112 -4.32 -13.29 -17.12
CA GLY A 112 -3.98 -13.68 -15.75
C GLY A 112 -2.60 -13.17 -15.33
N THR A 113 -2.34 -13.15 -14.02
CA THR A 113 -1.18 -12.44 -13.46
C THR A 113 0.18 -12.89 -13.99
N ALA A 114 0.34 -14.18 -14.31
CA ALA A 114 1.60 -14.72 -14.82
C ALA A 114 1.84 -14.43 -16.30
N ALA A 115 0.77 -14.35 -17.10
CA ALA A 115 0.83 -14.05 -18.53
C ALA A 115 0.77 -12.54 -18.81
N GLY A 116 0.17 -11.78 -17.89
CA GLY A 116 0.14 -10.32 -17.90
C GLY A 116 -1.08 -9.75 -18.62
N ASN A 117 -0.89 -8.52 -19.09
CA ASN A 117 -1.88 -7.79 -19.87
C ASN A 117 -1.14 -6.94 -20.89
N GLN A 118 -1.18 -7.34 -22.16
CA GLN A 118 -0.33 -6.76 -23.22
C GLN A 118 -0.39 -5.22 -23.29
N VAL A 119 -1.55 -4.62 -23.02
CA VAL A 119 -1.73 -3.15 -23.02
C VAL A 119 -1.01 -2.52 -21.82
N ILE A 120 -1.23 -3.05 -20.62
CA ILE A 120 -0.59 -2.55 -19.39
C ILE A 120 0.91 -2.79 -19.45
N ASP A 121 1.32 -3.98 -19.86
CA ASP A 121 2.73 -4.38 -19.94
C ASP A 121 3.49 -3.45 -20.89
N ARG A 122 2.88 -3.07 -22.02
CA ARG A 122 3.49 -2.11 -22.93
C ARG A 122 3.59 -0.71 -22.33
N LEU A 123 2.53 -0.23 -21.68
CA LEU A 123 2.55 1.08 -21.02
C LEU A 123 3.64 1.15 -19.94
N VAL A 124 3.73 0.12 -19.11
CA VAL A 124 4.72 0.04 -18.02
C VAL A 124 6.14 -0.10 -18.58
N ALA A 125 6.35 -0.89 -19.63
CA ALA A 125 7.65 -1.02 -20.29
C ALA A 125 8.14 0.31 -20.89
N GLU A 126 7.27 1.10 -21.53
CA GLU A 126 7.65 2.43 -22.01
C GLU A 126 7.95 3.41 -20.85
N CYS A 127 7.19 3.32 -19.76
CA CYS A 127 7.47 4.12 -18.56
C CYS A 127 8.85 3.78 -17.97
N ALA A 128 9.16 2.48 -17.81
CA ALA A 128 10.45 2.01 -17.33
C ALA A 128 11.59 2.43 -18.27
N ARG A 129 11.41 2.36 -19.59
CA ARG A 129 12.40 2.84 -20.57
C ARG A 129 12.67 4.33 -20.46
N SER A 130 11.62 5.14 -20.32
CA SER A 130 11.74 6.60 -20.15
C SER A 130 12.47 6.94 -18.84
N ALA A 131 12.14 6.24 -17.76
CA ALA A 131 12.81 6.36 -16.46
C ALA A 131 14.30 5.97 -16.54
N CYS A 132 14.60 4.84 -17.17
CA CYS A 132 15.96 4.36 -17.40
C CYS A 132 16.79 5.38 -18.18
N LYS A 133 16.19 5.97 -19.24
CA LYS A 133 16.81 7.05 -20.01
C LYS A 133 17.13 8.26 -19.13
N SER A 134 16.21 8.67 -18.26
CA SER A 134 16.41 9.81 -17.37
C SER A 134 17.46 9.59 -16.27
N TYR A 135 17.77 8.33 -15.95
CA TYR A 135 18.88 7.97 -15.08
C TYR A 135 20.22 8.00 -15.85
N TYR A 136 20.37 7.16 -16.87
CA TYR A 136 21.67 6.97 -17.53
C TYR A 136 22.09 8.14 -18.43
N GLN A 137 21.16 8.75 -19.17
CA GLN A 137 21.48 9.87 -20.06
C GLN A 137 21.36 11.23 -19.36
N GLY A 138 20.59 11.28 -18.28
CA GLY A 138 20.25 12.52 -17.59
C GLY A 138 19.39 13.46 -18.42
N ILE A 139 19.11 14.61 -17.82
CA ILE A 139 18.23 15.66 -18.31
C ILE A 139 19.06 16.94 -18.35
N PRO A 140 19.55 17.36 -19.52
CA PRO A 140 20.35 18.56 -19.63
C PRO A 140 19.49 19.81 -19.40
N THR A 141 19.99 20.71 -18.56
CA THR A 141 19.39 22.00 -18.22
C THR A 141 20.47 23.08 -18.26
N ARG A 142 20.07 24.35 -18.17
CA ARG A 142 21.04 25.45 -18.00
C ARG A 142 21.79 25.43 -16.67
N PHE A 143 21.34 24.61 -15.71
CA PHE A 143 21.93 24.46 -14.37
C PHE A 143 22.73 23.15 -14.21
N GLY A 144 23.00 22.47 -15.32
CA GLY A 144 23.68 21.17 -15.37
C GLY A 144 22.75 20.02 -15.76
N THR A 145 23.28 18.80 -15.69
CA THR A 145 22.56 17.57 -16.05
C THR A 145 21.99 16.91 -14.80
N PHE A 146 20.66 16.88 -14.69
CA PHE A 146 19.95 16.21 -13.60
C PHE A 146 19.59 14.78 -13.98
N ARG A 147 19.56 13.88 -13.02
CA ARG A 147 19.14 12.48 -13.21
C ARG A 147 17.95 12.18 -12.34
N LEU A 148 17.01 11.37 -12.83
CA LEU A 148 15.91 10.88 -12.01
C LEU A 148 16.24 9.46 -11.58
N VAL A 149 16.30 9.23 -10.26
CA VAL A 149 16.60 7.94 -9.67
C VAL A 149 15.33 7.36 -9.09
N PHE A 150 14.70 6.42 -9.80
CA PHE A 150 13.48 5.79 -9.35
C PHE A 150 13.80 4.68 -8.35
N LEU A 151 13.45 4.88 -7.09
CA LEU A 151 13.79 3.98 -5.99
C LEU A 151 12.72 2.92 -5.71
N GLY A 152 11.59 2.99 -6.41
CA GLY A 152 10.55 1.99 -6.31
C GLY A 152 9.22 2.36 -6.98
N LEU A 153 8.27 1.44 -6.82
CA LEU A 153 6.88 1.51 -7.25
C LEU A 153 5.97 1.46 -6.01
N ALA A 154 5.23 2.55 -5.76
CA ALA A 154 4.11 2.57 -4.82
C ALA A 154 2.76 2.51 -5.54
N GLY A 155 1.71 2.26 -4.79
CA GLY A 155 0.35 2.12 -5.28
C GLY A 155 -0.43 1.09 -4.48
N ASP A 156 -1.69 0.90 -4.83
CA ASP A 156 -2.48 -0.18 -4.28
C ASP A 156 -1.92 -1.55 -4.70
N HIS A 157 -2.05 -2.54 -3.81
CA HIS A 157 -1.43 -3.84 -4.02
C HIS A 157 -1.98 -4.60 -5.26
N PRO A 158 -3.28 -4.50 -5.63
CA PRO A 158 -3.78 -5.05 -6.89
C PRO A 158 -3.08 -4.49 -8.13
N PHE A 159 -2.88 -3.16 -8.20
CA PHE A 159 -2.11 -2.52 -9.26
C PHE A 159 -0.69 -3.05 -9.31
N GLN A 160 0.03 -3.05 -8.18
CA GLN A 160 1.42 -3.53 -8.09
C GLN A 160 1.52 -4.99 -8.56
N THR A 161 0.58 -5.83 -8.13
CA THR A 161 0.49 -7.24 -8.54
C THR A 161 0.39 -7.37 -10.06
N LYS A 162 -0.47 -6.55 -10.67
CA LYS A 162 -0.74 -6.56 -12.11
C LYS A 162 0.46 -6.08 -12.92
N VAL A 163 1.06 -4.95 -12.56
CA VAL A 163 2.16 -4.36 -13.35
C VAL A 163 3.49 -5.09 -13.16
N CYS A 164 3.71 -5.72 -12.01
CA CYS A 164 4.93 -6.50 -11.76
C CYS A 164 4.79 -7.98 -12.17
N GLY A 165 3.61 -8.44 -12.58
CA GLY A 165 3.36 -9.87 -12.83
C GLY A 165 3.61 -10.73 -11.59
N SER A 166 3.24 -10.22 -10.41
CA SER A 166 3.53 -10.85 -9.12
C SER A 166 2.68 -12.10 -8.89
N LEU A 167 3.30 -13.25 -8.74
CA LEU A 167 2.63 -14.52 -8.40
C LEU A 167 2.08 -14.52 -6.97
N ARG A 168 2.61 -13.65 -6.11
CA ARG A 168 2.24 -13.49 -4.70
C ARG A 168 1.47 -12.19 -4.49
N SER A 169 0.34 -12.24 -3.80
CA SER A 169 -0.54 -11.08 -3.54
C SER A 169 -1.57 -11.42 -2.46
N HIS A 170 -2.02 -10.43 -1.68
CA HIS A 170 -2.97 -10.62 -0.57
C HIS A 170 -4.34 -11.22 -0.97
N LEU A 171 -4.64 -11.26 -2.27
CA LEU A 171 -5.83 -11.87 -2.85
C LEU A 171 -5.59 -13.32 -3.32
N ARG A 172 -4.39 -13.87 -3.11
CA ARG A 172 -3.97 -15.23 -3.50
C ARG A 172 -3.63 -16.04 -2.26
N THR A 173 -3.47 -17.34 -2.43
CA THR A 173 -2.98 -18.23 -1.37
C THR A 173 -1.62 -17.79 -0.86
N GLU A 174 -0.68 -17.50 -1.76
CA GLU A 174 0.60 -16.88 -1.38
C GLU A 174 0.42 -15.36 -1.31
N ILE A 175 0.37 -14.82 -0.10
CA ILE A 175 -0.24 -13.52 0.17
C ILE A 175 0.71 -12.32 0.06
N CYS A 176 2.03 -12.54 0.10
CA CYS A 176 2.99 -11.45 0.28
C CYS A 176 4.03 -11.43 -0.85
N PRO A 177 4.19 -10.32 -1.59
CA PRO A 177 5.21 -10.22 -2.64
C PRO A 177 6.64 -10.16 -2.07
N TRP A 178 6.80 -9.87 -0.78
CA TRP A 178 8.10 -9.68 -0.15
C TRP A 178 8.60 -10.88 0.63
N CYS A 179 7.74 -11.76 1.11
CA CYS A 179 8.14 -12.93 1.90
C CYS A 179 7.36 -14.17 1.47
N HIS A 180 7.60 -15.29 2.13
CA HIS A 180 6.94 -16.56 1.87
C HIS A 180 5.75 -16.81 2.81
N ALA A 181 5.15 -15.76 3.37
CA ALA A 181 3.94 -15.90 4.20
C ALA A 181 2.82 -16.60 3.43
N ASN A 182 2.22 -17.59 4.07
CA ASN A 182 1.21 -18.50 3.54
C ASN A 182 1.64 -19.32 2.29
N THR A 183 2.96 -19.49 2.09
CA THR A 183 3.45 -20.62 1.27
C THR A 183 3.35 -21.90 2.11
N SER A 184 3.34 -23.09 1.49
CA SER A 184 2.88 -24.38 2.07
C SER A 184 3.14 -24.64 3.56
N ASN A 185 4.28 -24.19 4.11
CA ASN A 185 4.71 -24.46 5.49
C ASN A 185 5.02 -23.21 6.32
N ILE A 186 4.64 -22.01 5.87
CA ILE A 186 5.00 -20.75 6.54
C ILE A 186 3.71 -20.01 6.88
N PRO A 187 3.21 -20.12 8.12
CA PRO A 187 1.94 -19.50 8.51
C PRO A 187 2.04 -17.98 8.39
N PHE A 188 0.97 -17.37 7.90
CA PHE A 188 0.86 -15.91 7.86
C PHE A 188 0.38 -15.34 9.19
N GLU A 189 -0.47 -16.09 9.87
CA GLU A 189 -1.16 -15.75 11.11
C GLU A 189 -0.22 -15.75 12.33
N ASP A 190 1.06 -16.08 12.14
CA ASP A 190 2.08 -15.93 13.16
C ASP A 190 2.51 -14.45 13.26
N PHE A 191 1.94 -13.76 14.26
CA PHE A 191 2.23 -12.36 14.55
C PHE A 191 3.47 -12.16 15.44
N ALA A 192 4.15 -13.23 15.87
CA ALA A 192 5.27 -13.13 16.77
C ALA A 192 6.48 -12.41 16.15
N ARG A 193 7.37 -11.89 17.01
CA ARG A 193 8.67 -11.35 16.56
C ARG A 193 9.55 -12.41 15.91
N SER A 194 9.36 -13.67 16.29
CA SER A 194 10.07 -14.85 15.77
C SER A 194 9.40 -15.49 14.55
N ALA A 195 8.32 -14.89 14.02
CA ALA A 195 7.51 -15.50 12.98
C ALA A 195 8.32 -15.97 11.77
N ALA A 196 8.01 -17.17 11.29
CA ALA A 196 8.81 -17.84 10.27
C ALA A 196 8.96 -17.02 8.98
N TRP A 197 7.89 -16.33 8.56
CA TRP A 197 7.88 -15.51 7.36
C TRP A 197 8.83 -14.30 7.43
N ARG A 198 9.22 -13.83 8.62
CA ARG A 198 10.16 -12.70 8.76
C ARG A 198 11.54 -13.04 8.19
N ARG A 199 11.97 -14.29 8.33
CA ARG A 199 13.26 -14.76 7.81
C ARG A 199 13.25 -14.94 6.30
N THR A 200 12.07 -14.98 5.67
CA THR A 200 11.93 -15.20 4.22
C THR A 200 11.77 -13.91 3.42
N VAL A 201 11.78 -12.76 4.10
CA VAL A 201 11.71 -11.45 3.46
C VAL A 201 12.88 -11.30 2.47
N PHE A 202 12.52 -10.99 1.21
CA PHE A 202 13.42 -10.83 0.06
C PHE A 202 14.25 -12.06 -0.35
N GLN A 203 13.96 -13.27 0.16
CA GLN A 203 14.69 -14.48 -0.22
C GLN A 203 14.39 -14.96 -1.66
N SER A 204 13.27 -14.53 -2.24
CA SER A 204 12.95 -14.82 -3.64
C SER A 204 12.17 -13.69 -4.29
N VAL A 205 12.24 -13.62 -5.61
CA VAL A 205 11.44 -12.71 -6.43
C VAL A 205 10.00 -13.18 -6.56
N PRO A 206 9.00 -12.27 -6.59
CA PRO A 206 7.59 -12.66 -6.66
C PRO A 206 7.08 -12.89 -8.09
N TRP A 207 7.83 -12.52 -9.12
CA TRP A 207 7.42 -12.67 -10.52
C TRP A 207 8.01 -13.93 -11.16
N LYS A 208 7.32 -14.47 -12.18
CA LYS A 208 7.73 -15.68 -12.89
C LYS A 208 8.97 -15.50 -13.77
N SER A 209 9.05 -14.38 -14.48
CA SER A 209 10.09 -14.10 -15.49
C SER A 209 10.98 -12.94 -15.07
N SER A 210 10.47 -11.71 -15.13
CA SER A 210 11.16 -10.51 -14.69
C SER A 210 10.19 -9.37 -14.44
N SER A 211 10.52 -8.49 -13.50
CA SER A 211 9.84 -7.20 -13.34
C SER A 211 10.12 -6.31 -14.56
N PRO A 212 9.12 -5.58 -15.10
CA PRO A 212 9.37 -4.60 -16.18
C PRO A 212 10.31 -3.47 -15.74
N PHE A 213 10.49 -3.31 -14.42
CA PHE A 213 11.40 -2.33 -13.83
C PHE A 213 12.83 -2.84 -13.66
N ALA A 214 13.14 -4.09 -14.02
CA ALA A 214 14.48 -4.66 -13.87
C ALA A 214 15.59 -3.90 -14.63
N ILE A 215 15.23 -3.06 -15.61
CA ILE A 215 16.15 -2.17 -16.32
C ILE A 215 16.53 -0.91 -15.53
N LEU A 216 15.91 -0.68 -14.37
CA LEU A 216 16.21 0.42 -13.47
C LEU A 216 17.17 -0.06 -12.37
N PRO A 217 18.06 0.81 -11.85
CA PRO A 217 18.81 0.55 -10.64
C PRO A 217 17.92 0.03 -9.50
N GLY A 218 18.26 -1.13 -8.93
CA GLY A 218 17.48 -1.78 -7.87
C GLY A 218 16.14 -2.41 -8.31
N GLY A 219 15.71 -2.24 -9.55
CA GLY A 219 14.40 -2.67 -10.04
C GLY A 219 14.21 -4.17 -10.23
N SER A 220 15.30 -4.93 -10.19
CA SER A 220 15.29 -6.40 -10.17
C SER A 220 15.11 -6.98 -8.76
N HIS A 221 15.21 -6.15 -7.71
CA HIS A 221 15.05 -6.60 -6.33
C HIS A 221 13.60 -6.41 -5.87
N PRO A 222 12.99 -7.33 -5.09
CA PRO A 222 11.59 -7.21 -4.66
C PRO A 222 11.32 -5.99 -3.78
N SER A 223 12.34 -5.44 -3.13
CA SER A 223 12.22 -4.17 -2.37
C SER A 223 11.89 -2.97 -3.26
N PHE A 224 11.95 -3.10 -4.58
CA PHE A 224 11.50 -2.06 -5.50
C PHE A 224 9.99 -1.85 -5.41
N ILE A 225 9.20 -2.88 -5.13
CA ILE A 225 7.79 -2.74 -4.78
C ILE A 225 7.74 -2.14 -3.36
N LYS A 226 7.21 -0.92 -3.24
CA LYS A 226 7.14 -0.20 -1.98
C LYS A 226 5.82 -0.44 -1.29
N TRP A 227 5.88 -0.42 0.03
CA TRP A 227 4.70 -0.51 0.87
C TRP A 227 3.94 0.81 0.82
N ASP A 228 2.77 0.82 0.18
CA ASP A 228 1.81 1.88 0.42
C ASP A 228 1.05 1.56 1.71
N LEU A 229 1.49 2.16 2.81
CA LEU A 229 0.93 1.87 4.13
C LEU A 229 -0.58 2.10 4.18
N MET A 230 -1.08 3.14 3.51
CA MET A 230 -2.50 3.48 3.51
C MET A 230 -3.28 2.46 2.70
N HIS A 231 -2.85 2.19 1.45
CA HIS A 231 -3.59 1.31 0.55
C HIS A 231 -3.50 -0.17 0.95
N MET A 232 -2.43 -0.57 1.63
CA MET A 232 -2.25 -1.98 2.01
C MET A 232 -2.79 -2.32 3.39
N VAL A 233 -2.80 -1.37 4.34
CA VAL A 233 -3.29 -1.63 5.69
C VAL A 233 -4.74 -1.14 5.83
N PRO A 234 -5.03 0.14 6.14
CA PRO A 234 -6.39 0.58 6.41
C PRO A 234 -7.30 0.65 5.18
N HIS A 235 -6.79 0.53 3.94
CA HIS A 235 -7.58 0.30 2.72
C HIS A 235 -7.41 -1.09 2.11
N GLY A 236 -6.55 -1.92 2.69
CA GLY A 236 -6.24 -3.26 2.20
C GLY A 236 -6.57 -4.31 3.24
N CYS A 237 -5.57 -5.11 3.63
CA CYS A 237 -5.77 -6.33 4.41
C CYS A 237 -6.43 -6.12 5.78
N ALA A 238 -6.26 -4.95 6.41
CA ALA A 238 -6.83 -4.69 7.73
C ALA A 238 -8.37 -4.66 7.71
N ARG A 239 -8.98 -4.20 6.61
CA ARG A 239 -10.45 -4.20 6.47
C ARG A 239 -10.99 -5.60 6.38
N ASN A 240 -10.35 -6.43 5.56
CA ASN A 240 -10.71 -7.84 5.38
C ASN A 240 -10.56 -8.59 6.70
N PHE A 241 -9.48 -8.30 7.43
CA PHE A 241 -9.23 -8.87 8.74
C PHE A 241 -10.31 -8.47 9.75
N CYS A 242 -10.59 -7.17 9.94
CA CYS A 242 -11.62 -6.70 10.85
C CYS A 242 -13.01 -7.23 10.46
N ALA A 243 -13.36 -7.25 9.17
CA ALA A 243 -14.60 -7.84 8.68
C ALA A 243 -14.70 -9.33 9.03
N SER A 244 -13.61 -10.07 8.82
CA SER A 244 -13.53 -11.49 9.15
C SER A 244 -13.74 -11.74 10.65
N VAL A 245 -13.16 -10.91 11.51
CA VAL A 245 -13.36 -11.01 12.97
C VAL A 245 -14.82 -10.75 13.33
N VAL A 246 -15.45 -9.70 12.80
CA VAL A 246 -16.89 -9.42 13.03
C VAL A 246 -17.76 -10.62 12.62
N CYS A 247 -17.55 -11.13 11.40
CA CYS A 247 -18.30 -12.28 10.89
C CYS A 247 -18.05 -13.56 11.72
N MET A 248 -16.81 -13.77 12.19
CA MET A 248 -16.44 -14.87 13.07
C MET A 248 -17.19 -14.81 14.41
N LEU A 249 -17.25 -13.64 15.05
CA LEU A 249 -17.96 -13.41 16.31
C LEU A 249 -19.48 -13.61 16.16
N CYS A 250 -20.06 -13.12 15.06
CA CYS A 250 -21.50 -13.21 14.79
C CYS A 250 -21.96 -14.59 14.29
N GLY A 251 -21.09 -15.31 13.60
CA GLY A 251 -21.40 -16.58 12.93
C GLY A 251 -20.76 -17.78 13.63
N PRO A 252 -19.61 -18.29 13.14
CA PRO A 252 -18.98 -19.52 13.62
C PRO A 252 -18.79 -19.64 15.14
N LEU A 253 -18.33 -18.58 15.81
CA LEU A 253 -18.15 -18.62 17.27
C LEU A 253 -19.43 -18.32 18.05
N GLY A 254 -20.42 -17.69 17.40
CA GLY A 254 -21.72 -17.39 18.00
C GLY A 254 -21.67 -16.55 19.28
N LEU A 255 -20.60 -15.76 19.48
CA LEU A 255 -20.35 -14.99 20.71
C LEU A 255 -21.24 -13.74 20.82
N ILE A 256 -21.67 -13.20 19.68
CA ILE A 256 -22.67 -12.13 19.64
C ILE A 256 -24.05 -12.77 19.48
N SER A 257 -24.90 -12.52 20.48
CA SER A 257 -26.29 -13.01 20.48
C SER A 257 -27.15 -12.22 19.48
N PRO A 258 -28.05 -12.88 18.74
CA PRO A 258 -28.90 -12.19 17.78
C PRO A 258 -29.91 -11.29 18.51
N MET A 259 -30.20 -10.13 17.91
CA MET A 259 -31.37 -9.35 18.31
C MET A 259 -32.66 -10.20 18.19
N PRO A 260 -33.65 -10.01 19.08
CA PRO A 260 -34.96 -10.63 18.92
C PRO A 260 -35.64 -10.13 17.64
N GLY A 261 -36.46 -10.98 17.03
CA GLY A 261 -37.23 -10.62 15.83
C GLY A 261 -37.09 -11.60 14.66
N PRO A 262 -37.84 -11.36 13.56
CA PRO A 262 -37.80 -12.17 12.36
C PRO A 262 -36.52 -11.94 11.54
N GLY A 263 -36.21 -12.85 10.61
CA GLY A 263 -35.06 -12.72 9.70
C GLY A 263 -33.89 -13.67 10.02
N LEU A 264 -32.84 -13.61 9.21
CA LEU A 264 -31.70 -14.50 9.34
C LEU A 264 -30.96 -14.22 10.65
N ARG A 265 -30.51 -15.29 11.33
CA ARG A 265 -29.74 -15.18 12.58
C ARG A 265 -28.53 -14.26 12.40
N LYS A 266 -27.81 -14.40 11.27
CA LYS A 266 -26.59 -13.63 11.00
C LYS A 266 -26.86 -12.12 10.94
N ASP A 267 -27.94 -11.70 10.28
CA ASP A 267 -28.28 -10.28 10.11
C ASP A 267 -28.60 -9.66 11.47
N ARG A 268 -29.35 -10.39 12.31
CA ARG A 268 -29.68 -9.97 13.68
C ARG A 268 -28.48 -9.97 14.62
N CYS A 269 -27.45 -10.79 14.37
CA CYS A 269 -26.19 -10.71 15.10
C CYS A 269 -25.37 -9.48 14.66
N LEU A 270 -25.35 -9.17 13.36
CA LEU A 270 -24.70 -7.97 12.85
C LEU A 270 -25.38 -6.68 13.34
N GLU A 271 -26.71 -6.68 13.49
CA GLU A 271 -27.45 -5.60 14.15
C GLU A 271 -27.00 -5.44 15.62
N ALA A 272 -26.92 -6.53 16.39
CA ALA A 272 -26.43 -6.49 17.76
C ALA A 272 -24.98 -5.97 17.82
N ALA A 273 -24.11 -6.42 16.92
CA ALA A 273 -22.74 -5.95 16.79
C ALA A 273 -22.66 -4.45 16.50
N THR A 274 -23.54 -3.93 15.62
CA THR A 274 -23.64 -2.49 15.32
C THR A 274 -23.97 -1.69 16.59
N ARG A 275 -24.96 -2.14 17.38
CA ARG A 275 -25.34 -1.48 18.63
C ARG A 275 -24.23 -1.51 19.70
N LEU A 276 -23.46 -2.60 19.76
CA LEU A 276 -22.28 -2.69 20.62
C LEU A 276 -21.21 -1.68 20.21
N MET A 277 -20.94 -1.55 18.90
CA MET A 277 -20.02 -0.55 18.37
C MET A 277 -20.49 0.88 18.65
N ASP A 278 -21.79 1.16 18.51
CA ASP A 278 -22.37 2.47 18.83
C ASP A 278 -22.22 2.83 20.31
N SER A 279 -22.49 1.88 21.19
CA SER A 279 -22.34 2.05 22.64
C SER A 279 -20.88 2.31 23.00
N TRP A 280 -19.95 1.56 22.39
CA TRP A 280 -18.51 1.77 22.57
C TRP A 280 -18.06 3.15 22.10
N LEU A 281 -18.50 3.58 20.91
CA LEU A 281 -18.19 4.91 20.36
C LEU A 281 -18.59 6.04 21.31
N ILE A 282 -19.81 5.97 21.86
CA ILE A 282 -20.30 6.91 22.87
C ILE A 282 -19.38 6.88 24.10
N GLY A 283 -19.02 5.67 24.58
CA GLY A 283 -18.15 5.49 25.74
C GLY A 283 -16.75 6.06 25.57
N VAL A 284 -16.16 5.98 24.37
CA VAL A 284 -14.82 6.52 24.07
C VAL A 284 -14.84 7.96 23.54
N GLY A 285 -16.01 8.62 23.54
CA GLY A 285 -16.17 10.01 23.08
C GLY A 285 -15.93 10.20 21.58
N LYS A 286 -16.11 9.16 20.76
CA LYS A 286 -16.00 9.22 19.30
C LYS A 286 -17.39 9.14 18.68
N SER A 287 -17.67 9.94 17.65
CA SER A 287 -19.04 10.01 17.08
C SER A 287 -19.11 9.96 15.56
N MET A 288 -17.98 10.07 14.85
CA MET A 288 -17.97 10.09 13.39
C MET A 288 -17.40 8.78 12.80
N ARG A 289 -18.26 8.07 12.07
CA ARG A 289 -17.89 6.98 11.17
C ARG A 289 -18.74 7.04 9.90
N ASP A 290 -18.17 6.69 8.75
CA ASP A 290 -18.91 6.60 7.49
C ASP A 290 -19.66 5.26 7.38
N LEU A 291 -19.09 4.19 7.94
CA LEU A 291 -19.73 2.89 8.05
C LEU A 291 -20.85 2.95 9.11
N LYS A 292 -22.07 3.29 8.72
CA LYS A 292 -23.19 3.47 9.67
C LYS A 292 -23.63 2.16 10.33
N GLU A 293 -23.63 1.06 9.59
CA GLU A 293 -24.16 -0.23 10.05
C GLU A 293 -23.29 -1.38 9.53
N LEU A 294 -23.21 -2.45 10.34
CA LEU A 294 -22.64 -3.72 9.92
C LEU A 294 -23.75 -4.54 9.25
N THR A 295 -23.61 -4.76 7.95
CA THR A 295 -24.58 -5.53 7.16
C THR A 295 -23.86 -6.59 6.33
N PRO A 296 -24.57 -7.65 5.89
CA PRO A 296 -24.02 -8.61 4.93
C PRO A 296 -23.45 -7.95 3.68
N GLU A 297 -24.05 -6.86 3.21
CA GLU A 297 -23.62 -6.12 2.02
C GLU A 297 -22.31 -5.37 2.26
N ASN A 298 -22.18 -4.68 3.40
CA ASN A 298 -20.99 -3.89 3.71
C ASN A 298 -19.78 -4.76 4.11
N LEU A 299 -20.02 -6.01 4.52
CA LEU A 299 -19.00 -7.00 4.88
C LEU A 299 -18.80 -8.08 3.80
N GLN A 300 -19.44 -7.93 2.63
CA GLN A 300 -19.43 -8.92 1.54
C GLN A 300 -19.76 -10.35 2.00
N TRP A 301 -20.53 -10.51 3.09
CA TRP A 301 -20.85 -11.79 3.72
C TRP A 301 -22.31 -12.19 3.47
N LYS A 302 -22.67 -12.33 2.19
CA LYS A 302 -24.05 -12.63 1.75
C LYS A 302 -24.41 -14.10 1.94
N LEU A 303 -23.43 -14.98 1.85
CA LEU A 303 -23.52 -16.41 2.08
C LEU A 303 -22.46 -16.84 3.09
N ASN A 304 -22.69 -17.94 3.81
CA ASN A 304 -21.74 -18.42 4.82
C ASN A 304 -20.38 -18.85 4.25
N ARG A 305 -20.30 -19.07 2.93
CA ARG A 305 -19.07 -19.41 2.20
C ARG A 305 -18.32 -18.19 1.68
N ASP A 306 -18.90 -17.00 1.77
CA ASP A 306 -18.28 -15.80 1.25
C ASP A 306 -17.13 -15.38 2.16
N PHE A 307 -16.03 -14.95 1.55
CA PHE A 307 -14.91 -14.36 2.27
C PHE A 307 -15.29 -12.95 2.74
N PRO A 308 -15.27 -12.66 4.05
CA PRO A 308 -15.62 -11.33 4.54
C PRO A 308 -14.62 -10.26 4.10
N ASP A 309 -15.15 -9.15 3.59
CA ASP A 309 -14.39 -7.98 3.15
C ASP A 309 -15.21 -6.70 3.39
N SER A 310 -14.57 -5.63 3.84
CA SER A 310 -15.24 -4.36 4.09
C SER A 310 -14.79 -3.25 3.14
N SER A 311 -15.75 -2.55 2.54
CA SER A 311 -15.53 -1.35 1.74
C SER A 311 -15.55 -0.05 2.55
N CYS A 312 -15.41 -0.12 3.87
CA CYS A 312 -15.40 1.04 4.77
C CYS A 312 -14.26 2.03 4.47
N LYS A 313 -14.18 3.20 5.10
CA LYS A 313 -13.03 4.11 4.92
C LYS A 313 -11.86 3.75 5.86
N ALA A 314 -10.68 4.33 5.64
CA ALA A 314 -9.51 4.06 6.49
C ALA A 314 -9.78 4.41 7.95
N SER A 315 -10.45 5.54 8.17
CA SER A 315 -10.91 5.98 9.49
C SER A 315 -11.81 4.94 10.15
N ASP A 316 -12.76 4.37 9.41
CA ASP A 316 -13.66 3.34 9.93
C ASP A 316 -12.89 2.06 10.28
N CYS A 317 -11.91 1.67 9.45
CA CYS A 317 -11.08 0.49 9.70
C CYS A 317 -10.29 0.61 11.01
N ILE A 318 -9.74 1.80 11.31
CA ILE A 318 -9.07 2.09 12.59
C ILE A 318 -10.06 1.95 13.75
N LEU A 319 -11.27 2.54 13.62
CA LEU A 319 -12.29 2.43 14.66
C LEU A 319 -12.77 1.00 14.88
N LEU A 320 -12.94 0.22 13.81
CA LEU A 320 -13.31 -1.19 13.87
C LEU A 320 -12.23 -2.00 14.59
N ALA A 321 -10.95 -1.79 14.26
CA ALA A 321 -9.85 -2.51 14.91
C ALA A 321 -9.81 -2.23 16.43
N GLN A 322 -9.93 -0.95 16.82
CA GLN A 322 -9.95 -0.52 18.22
C GLN A 322 -11.16 -1.05 18.98
N TRP A 323 -12.35 -0.96 18.39
CA TRP A 323 -13.57 -1.50 18.99
C TRP A 323 -13.47 -3.01 19.19
N LEU A 324 -13.00 -3.76 18.18
CA LEU A 324 -12.86 -5.22 18.28
C LEU A 324 -11.82 -5.61 19.33
N LEU A 325 -10.71 -4.88 19.41
CA LEU A 325 -9.68 -5.09 20.43
C LEU A 325 -10.24 -4.91 21.84
N ASP A 326 -10.96 -3.80 22.07
CA ASP A 326 -11.60 -3.53 23.37
C ASP A 326 -12.70 -4.56 23.67
N LEU A 327 -13.57 -4.87 22.70
CA LEU A 327 -14.67 -5.82 22.86
C LEU A 327 -14.15 -7.20 23.25
N ILE A 328 -13.20 -7.75 22.48
CA ILE A 328 -12.65 -9.08 22.75
C ILE A 328 -11.86 -9.07 24.08
N GLY A 329 -11.11 -8.00 24.36
CA GLY A 329 -10.31 -7.87 25.57
C GLY A 329 -11.11 -7.67 26.86
N THR A 330 -12.37 -7.22 26.77
CA THR A 330 -13.23 -6.91 27.93
C THR A 330 -14.33 -7.92 28.17
N MET A 331 -14.85 -8.56 27.11
CA MET A 331 -15.92 -9.54 27.25
C MET A 331 -15.41 -10.82 27.92
N PRO A 332 -16.19 -11.45 28.82
CA PRO A 332 -15.79 -12.66 29.54
C PRO A 332 -15.92 -13.93 28.67
N TRP A 333 -15.51 -13.85 27.41
CA TRP A 333 -15.54 -14.97 26.48
C TRP A 333 -14.35 -15.89 26.72
N GLN A 334 -14.56 -17.19 26.55
CA GLN A 334 -13.47 -18.15 26.54
C GLN A 334 -12.58 -17.87 25.32
N MET A 335 -11.28 -17.64 25.56
CA MET A 335 -10.28 -17.45 24.51
C MET A 335 -9.96 -18.77 23.82
N THR A 336 -10.82 -19.15 22.88
CA THR A 336 -10.53 -20.22 21.92
C THR A 336 -9.36 -19.81 21.03
N GLU A 337 -8.67 -20.78 20.44
CA GLU A 337 -7.52 -20.52 19.56
C GLU A 337 -7.83 -19.49 18.44
N PRO A 338 -8.96 -19.57 17.70
CA PRO A 338 -9.31 -18.54 16.71
C PRO A 338 -9.52 -17.13 17.30
N LEU A 339 -10.11 -17.06 18.50
CA LEU A 339 -10.36 -15.78 19.18
C LEU A 339 -9.05 -15.16 19.69
N GLN A 340 -8.15 -15.98 20.22
CA GLN A 340 -6.82 -15.57 20.66
C GLN A 340 -5.98 -15.04 19.48
N MET A 341 -5.94 -15.76 18.36
CA MET A 341 -5.24 -15.29 17.15
C MET A 341 -5.83 -13.98 16.62
N ALA A 342 -7.15 -13.84 16.62
CA ALA A 342 -7.80 -12.59 16.23
C ALA A 342 -7.40 -11.43 17.15
N TYR A 343 -7.38 -11.66 18.47
CA TYR A 343 -6.98 -10.65 19.45
C TYR A 343 -5.52 -10.20 19.26
N GLU A 344 -4.59 -11.15 19.09
CA GLU A 344 -3.17 -10.86 18.84
C GLU A 344 -2.96 -10.10 17.53
N GLY A 345 -3.65 -10.49 16.46
CA GLY A 345 -3.63 -9.78 15.18
C GLY A 345 -4.15 -8.36 15.29
N LEU A 346 -5.26 -8.14 16.03
CA LEU A 346 -5.81 -6.79 16.29
C LEU A 346 -4.85 -5.94 17.09
N GLN A 347 -4.18 -6.50 18.10
CA GLN A 347 -3.18 -5.79 18.89
C GLN A 347 -1.98 -5.39 18.03
N GLY A 348 -1.48 -6.29 17.17
CA GLY A 348 -0.43 -5.99 16.21
C GLY A 348 -0.82 -4.88 15.23
N LEU A 349 -2.06 -4.92 14.73
CA LEU A 349 -2.62 -3.93 13.83
C LEU A 349 -2.75 -2.54 14.49
N ASP A 350 -3.33 -2.45 15.69
CA ASP A 350 -3.50 -1.18 16.40
C ASP A 350 -2.14 -0.57 16.77
N ASN A 351 -1.19 -1.38 17.27
CA ASN A 351 0.18 -0.93 17.54
C ASN A 351 0.86 -0.38 16.30
N PHE A 352 0.73 -1.07 15.17
CA PHE A 352 1.27 -0.61 13.89
C PHE A 352 0.65 0.72 13.45
N GLN A 353 -0.68 0.84 13.54
CA GLN A 353 -1.39 2.07 13.16
C GLN A 353 -0.99 3.26 14.04
N ARG A 354 -0.83 3.09 15.36
CA ARG A 354 -0.33 4.15 16.26
C ARG A 354 1.07 4.59 15.84
N LEU A 355 1.99 3.65 15.66
CA LEU A 355 3.37 3.95 15.23
C LEU A 355 3.41 4.74 13.92
N CYS A 356 2.54 4.41 12.95
CA CYS A 356 2.49 5.10 11.67
C CYS A 356 1.81 6.48 11.71
N TYR A 357 0.77 6.67 12.51
CA TYR A 357 -0.11 7.85 12.40
C TYR A 357 -0.09 8.80 13.60
N THR A 358 0.19 8.32 14.81
CA THR A 358 0.25 9.19 16.01
C THR A 358 1.68 9.65 16.28
N GLY A 359 2.67 9.05 15.61
CA GLY A 359 4.08 9.39 15.84
C GLY A 359 4.57 8.98 17.22
N ASP A 360 3.81 8.16 17.94
CA ASP A 360 4.22 7.49 19.18
C ASP A 360 5.37 6.54 18.81
N ARG A 361 6.57 7.08 18.80
CA ARG A 361 7.80 6.29 18.74
C ARG A 361 7.87 5.53 20.05
N LEU A 362 7.67 4.22 19.98
CA LEU A 362 8.04 3.29 21.07
C LEU A 362 9.50 3.49 21.46
#